data_AF-A0A8B7XXK3-F1
#
_entry.id   AF-A0A8B7XXK3-F1
#
_cell.length_a   1.000
_cell.length_b   1.000
_cell.length_c   1.000
_cell.angle_alpha   90.00
_cell.angle_beta   90.00
_cell.angle_gamma   90.00
#
_symmetry.space_group_name_H-M   'P 1'
#
loop_
_entity.id
_entity.type
_entity.pdbx_description
1 polymer ?
#
loop_
_entity_poly.entity_id
_entity_poly.type
_entity_poly.pdbx_seq_one_letter_code
_entity_poly.pdbx_strand_id
1 'polypeptide(L)'
;MAARKVMFNFKTEPYKTQVQHHWPPSGRHILAQYDDETIVVYQAFCPEIADYAVSNQRFGGPKYSFTRMSWIKTNFLWMMYRCGWASKRGQERVLAICIPRANFDTILSQAYTAGAQREAGKMDVSVRLQWDPDHAPNGGKEDRRAIQLGLRGEGYIFLASCVP
;
A
#
# COMPACT_ATOMS: atom_id res chain seq x y z
N MET A 1 -12.16 1.99 -26.16
CA MET A 1 -10.98 1.11 -26.05
C MET A 1 -11.17 0.23 -24.82
N ALA A 2 -11.12 -1.09 -24.95
CA ALA A 2 -11.10 -1.95 -23.78
C ALA A 2 -9.79 -1.71 -23.03
N ALA A 3 -9.86 -1.37 -21.74
CA ALA A 3 -8.68 -1.29 -20.90
C ALA A 3 -7.97 -2.65 -20.97
N ARG A 4 -6.71 -2.66 -21.40
CA ARG A 4 -5.88 -3.87 -21.30
C ARG A 4 -5.82 -4.22 -19.82
N LYS A 5 -6.36 -5.39 -19.46
CA LYS A 5 -6.21 -5.93 -18.10
C LYS A 5 -4.72 -6.13 -17.86
N VAL A 6 -4.11 -5.21 -17.12
CA VAL A 6 -2.70 -5.32 -16.74
C VAL A 6 -2.62 -6.49 -15.75
N MET A 7 -2.16 -7.64 -16.25
CA MET A 7 -2.00 -8.82 -15.41
C MET A 7 -0.64 -8.73 -14.74
N PHE A 8 -0.59 -8.13 -13.55
CA PHE A 8 0.62 -8.12 -12.74
C PHE A 8 0.95 -9.55 -12.31
N ASN A 9 2.08 -10.08 -12.77
CA ASN A 9 2.52 -11.42 -12.41
C ASN A 9 3.39 -11.35 -11.17
N PHE A 10 2.89 -11.86 -10.04
CA PHE A 10 3.66 -11.90 -8.81
C PHE A 10 4.88 -12.79 -8.95
N LYS A 11 6.06 -12.20 -8.71
CA LYS A 11 7.28 -12.96 -8.50
C LYS A 11 7.32 -13.38 -7.04
N THR A 12 7.48 -14.68 -6.78
CA THR A 12 7.49 -15.22 -5.42
C THR A 12 8.79 -15.97 -5.17
N GLU A 13 9.26 -15.89 -3.94
CA GLU A 13 10.48 -16.54 -3.48
C GLU A 13 10.36 -16.81 -1.98
N PRO A 14 10.96 -17.90 -1.44
CA PRO A 14 10.96 -18.14 0.00
C PRO A 14 11.52 -16.95 0.79
N TYR A 15 10.86 -16.60 1.90
CA TYR A 15 11.26 -15.48 2.76
C TYR A 15 12.73 -15.54 3.19
N LYS A 16 13.23 -16.74 3.55
CA LYS A 16 14.61 -16.93 3.98
C LYS A 16 15.62 -16.55 2.88
N THR A 17 15.32 -16.89 1.63
CA THR A 17 16.15 -16.56 0.47
C THR A 17 16.15 -15.04 0.24
N GLN A 18 14.98 -14.40 0.29
CA GLN A 18 14.85 -12.96 0.14
C GLN A 18 15.65 -12.19 1.19
N VAL A 19 15.57 -12.57 2.46
CA VAL A 19 16.31 -11.91 3.55
C VAL A 19 17.81 -12.13 3.43
N GLN A 20 18.25 -13.30 2.99
CA GLN A 20 19.68 -13.61 2.89
C GLN A 20 20.36 -12.91 1.70
N HIS A 21 19.66 -12.74 0.58
CA HIS A 21 20.29 -12.33 -0.68
C HIS A 21 19.83 -10.97 -1.23
N HIS A 22 18.66 -10.48 -0.84
CA HIS A 22 18.03 -9.35 -1.51
C HIS A 22 17.65 -8.21 -0.57
N TRP A 23 17.07 -8.55 0.59
CA TRP A 23 16.48 -7.54 1.45
C TRP A 23 17.50 -6.96 2.42
N PRO A 24 17.54 -5.62 2.56
CA PRO A 24 18.41 -4.98 3.52
C PRO A 24 18.03 -5.44 4.94
N PRO A 25 19.02 -5.72 5.81
CA PRO A 25 18.77 -6.26 7.14
C PRO A 25 18.18 -5.23 8.10
N SER A 26 18.42 -3.93 7.87
CA SER A 26 17.98 -2.84 8.75
C SER A 26 17.78 -1.53 7.98
N GLY A 27 17.15 -0.56 8.64
CA GLY A 27 16.95 0.79 8.09
C GLY A 27 15.62 0.98 7.36
N ARG A 28 15.46 2.11 6.68
CA ARG A 28 14.20 2.52 6.04
C ARG A 28 14.24 2.21 4.56
N HIS A 29 13.42 1.26 4.10
CA HIS A 29 13.45 0.78 2.73
C HIS A 29 12.04 0.61 2.16
N ILE A 30 11.86 0.99 0.91
CA ILE A 30 10.63 0.72 0.16
C ILE A 30 10.77 -0.64 -0.48
N LEU A 31 10.28 -1.67 0.20
CA LEU A 31 10.17 -3.02 -0.36
C LEU A 31 8.82 -3.12 -1.08
N ALA A 32 8.84 -3.44 -2.37
CA ALA A 32 7.67 -3.52 -3.23
C ALA A 32 7.91 -4.54 -4.36
N GLN A 33 6.84 -5.08 -4.95
CA GLN A 33 6.94 -5.65 -6.29
C GLN A 33 6.66 -4.55 -7.31
N TYR A 34 7.56 -4.40 -8.28
CA TYR A 34 7.49 -3.38 -9.30
C TYR A 34 8.21 -3.84 -10.57
N ASP A 35 7.92 -3.16 -11.68
CA ASP A 35 8.67 -3.20 -12.93
C ASP A 35 8.94 -1.77 -13.43
N ASP A 36 9.27 -1.63 -14.71
CA ASP A 36 9.58 -0.34 -15.30
C ASP A 36 8.34 0.58 -15.36
N GLU A 37 7.13 0.01 -15.39
CA GLU A 37 5.89 0.75 -15.59
C GLU A 37 5.02 0.82 -14.33
N THR A 38 5.07 -0.19 -13.47
CA THR A 38 4.07 -0.40 -12.40
C THR A 38 4.69 -0.78 -11.06
N ILE A 39 3.93 -0.54 -9.99
CA ILE A 39 4.25 -0.95 -8.63
C ILE A 39 2.98 -1.45 -7.93
N VAL A 40 3.14 -2.48 -7.09
CA VAL A 40 2.05 -3.02 -6.27
C VAL A 40 2.04 -2.36 -4.89
N VAL A 41 0.85 -1.91 -4.50
CA VAL A 41 0.56 -1.47 -3.14
C VAL A 41 -0.64 -2.24 -2.59
N TYR A 42 -0.68 -2.41 -1.27
CA TYR A 42 -1.67 -3.23 -0.60
C TYR A 42 -2.58 -2.40 0.31
N GLN A 43 -3.86 -2.75 0.31
CA GLN A 43 -4.86 -2.30 1.28
C GLN A 43 -5.72 -3.48 1.72
N ALA A 44 -6.23 -3.42 2.95
CA ALA A 44 -7.16 -4.41 3.47
C ALA A 44 -8.54 -3.79 3.69
N PHE A 45 -9.58 -4.54 3.33
CA PHE A 45 -10.97 -4.10 3.36
C PHE A 45 -11.89 -5.19 3.86
N CYS A 46 -13.13 -4.79 4.21
CA CYS A 46 -14.22 -5.74 4.38
C CYS A 46 -14.61 -6.35 3.02
N PRO A 47 -15.27 -7.53 3.01
CA PRO A 47 -15.66 -8.20 1.77
C PRO A 47 -16.43 -7.31 0.80
N GLU A 48 -17.39 -6.52 1.28
CA GLU A 48 -18.26 -5.73 0.41
C GLU A 48 -17.51 -4.63 -0.35
N ILE A 49 -16.49 -4.01 0.27
CA ILE A 49 -15.64 -3.02 -0.40
C ILE A 49 -14.73 -3.72 -1.40
N ALA A 50 -14.12 -4.84 -1.00
CA ALA A 50 -13.19 -5.58 -1.85
C ALA A 50 -13.88 -6.15 -3.09
N ASP A 51 -15.05 -6.76 -2.92
CA ASP A 51 -15.85 -7.33 -4.00
C ASP A 51 -16.31 -6.23 -4.97
N TYR A 52 -16.76 -5.07 -4.45
CA TYR A 52 -17.08 -3.93 -5.31
C TYR A 52 -15.85 -3.50 -6.12
N ALA A 53 -14.70 -3.34 -5.47
CA ALA A 53 -13.48 -2.88 -6.12
C ALA A 53 -13.00 -3.82 -7.21
N VAL A 54 -13.05 -5.13 -6.97
CA VAL A 54 -12.69 -6.16 -7.94
C VAL A 54 -13.69 -6.20 -9.09
N SER A 55 -15.00 -6.22 -8.81
CA SER A 55 -16.02 -6.32 -9.87
C SER A 55 -16.07 -5.09 -10.78
N ASN A 56 -15.77 -3.89 -10.24
CA ASN A 56 -15.84 -2.64 -10.99
C ASN A 56 -14.48 -2.14 -11.47
N GLN A 57 -13.40 -2.81 -11.07
CA GLN A 57 -12.03 -2.33 -11.25
C GLN A 57 -11.91 -0.84 -10.84
N ARG A 58 -12.46 -0.48 -9.69
CA ARG A 58 -12.33 0.86 -9.05
C ARG A 58 -12.88 0.85 -7.64
N PHE A 59 -12.32 1.69 -6.77
CA PHE A 59 -12.90 1.89 -5.45
C PHE A 59 -14.25 2.63 -5.51
N GLY A 60 -15.18 2.23 -4.65
CA GLY A 60 -16.49 2.85 -4.55
C GLY A 60 -17.51 1.96 -3.85
N GLY A 61 -18.78 2.22 -4.13
CA GLY A 61 -19.89 1.51 -3.49
C GLY A 61 -20.27 2.10 -2.13
N PRO A 62 -21.39 1.64 -1.56
CA PRO A 62 -22.05 2.29 -0.42
C PRO A 62 -21.26 2.18 0.90
N LYS A 63 -20.33 1.23 1.00
CA LYS A 63 -19.49 1.02 2.19
C LYS A 63 -18.15 1.76 2.11
N TYR A 64 -17.78 2.29 0.94
CA TYR A 64 -16.50 2.96 0.75
C TYR A 64 -16.56 4.44 1.15
N SER A 65 -15.49 4.94 1.77
CA SER A 65 -15.44 6.30 2.30
C SER A 65 -14.33 7.11 1.62
N PHE A 66 -14.71 8.02 0.71
CA PHE A 66 -13.76 8.89 0.00
C PHE A 66 -13.19 10.04 0.87
N THR A 67 -13.83 10.34 2.00
CA THR A 67 -13.43 11.44 2.89
C THR A 67 -12.40 11.03 3.94
N ARG A 68 -12.16 9.73 4.13
CA ARG A 68 -11.21 9.22 5.12
C ARG A 68 -9.83 9.07 4.50
N MET A 69 -8.82 9.26 5.33
CA MET A 69 -7.44 8.90 4.99
C MET A 69 -7.36 7.39 4.72
N SER A 70 -6.85 7.02 3.55
CA SER A 70 -6.64 5.63 3.15
C SER A 70 -5.16 5.29 3.19
N TRP A 71 -4.79 4.15 3.77
CA TRP A 71 -3.38 3.80 4.00
C TRP A 71 -2.92 2.67 3.07
N ILE A 72 -2.01 3.00 2.16
CA ILE A 72 -1.36 2.02 1.29
C ILE A 72 -0.02 1.56 1.89
N LYS A 73 0.35 0.31 1.62
CA LYS A 73 1.63 -0.30 2.02
C LYS A 73 2.27 -0.95 0.82
N THR A 74 3.57 -0.77 0.61
CA THR A 74 4.28 -1.48 -0.47
C THR A 74 4.73 -2.87 -0.04
N ASN A 75 4.98 -3.06 1.26
CA ASN A 75 5.46 -4.30 1.84
C ASN A 75 4.29 -5.25 2.20
N PHE A 76 4.33 -6.47 1.66
CA PHE A 76 3.30 -7.49 1.86
C PHE A 76 3.22 -7.95 3.32
N LEU A 77 4.35 -8.28 3.97
CA LEU A 77 4.35 -8.79 5.35
C LEU A 77 3.89 -7.72 6.35
N TRP A 78 4.21 -6.45 6.09
CA TRP A 78 3.65 -5.33 6.83
C TRP A 78 2.13 -5.25 6.68
N MET A 79 1.60 -5.43 5.47
CA MET A 79 0.15 -5.50 5.28
C MET A 79 -0.47 -6.70 6.02
N MET A 80 0.11 -7.89 5.89
CA MET A 80 -0.41 -9.10 6.53
C MET A 80 -0.38 -9.00 8.05
N TYR A 81 0.70 -8.51 8.65
CA TYR A 81 0.73 -8.20 10.07
C TYR A 81 -0.39 -7.22 10.47
N ARG A 82 -0.59 -6.16 9.67
CA ARG A 82 -1.58 -5.13 10.00
C ARG A 82 -3.01 -5.61 9.94
N CYS A 83 -3.40 -6.42 8.97
CA CYS A 83 -4.72 -7.04 8.92
C CYS A 83 -4.83 -8.33 9.75
N GLY A 84 -3.76 -8.74 10.45
CA GLY A 84 -3.75 -9.99 11.23
C GLY A 84 -3.95 -11.20 10.33
N TRP A 85 -3.26 -11.25 9.19
CA TRP A 85 -3.44 -12.27 8.17
C TRP A 85 -4.89 -12.38 7.68
N ALA A 86 -5.51 -11.22 7.44
CA ALA A 86 -6.90 -11.09 7.02
C ALA A 86 -7.94 -11.68 8.00
N SER A 87 -7.58 -11.87 9.28
CA SER A 87 -8.52 -12.32 10.32
C SER A 87 -9.22 -11.16 11.05
N LYS A 88 -8.73 -9.93 10.93
CA LYS A 88 -9.31 -8.77 11.64
C LYS A 88 -10.61 -8.33 10.97
N ARG A 89 -11.63 -8.08 11.80
CA ARG A 89 -12.91 -7.51 11.35
C ARG A 89 -12.71 -6.21 10.57
N GLY A 90 -13.32 -6.12 9.39
CA GLY A 90 -13.21 -5.00 8.45
C GLY A 90 -11.94 -4.98 7.59
N GLN A 91 -11.09 -6.00 7.67
CA GLN A 91 -9.83 -6.17 6.93
C GLN A 91 -9.63 -7.61 6.43
N GLU A 92 -10.72 -8.28 6.09
CA GLU A 92 -10.78 -9.70 5.72
C GLU A 92 -10.33 -9.99 4.28
N ARG A 93 -10.20 -8.96 3.44
CA ARG A 93 -9.72 -9.07 2.06
C ARG A 93 -8.57 -8.10 1.84
N VAL A 94 -7.42 -8.63 1.39
CA VAL A 94 -6.27 -7.82 0.99
C VAL A 94 -6.29 -7.67 -0.51
N LEU A 95 -6.37 -6.43 -0.99
CA LEU A 95 -6.24 -6.11 -2.40
C LEU A 95 -4.79 -5.74 -2.71
N ALA A 96 -4.25 -6.38 -3.73
CA ALA A 96 -3.05 -5.92 -4.39
C ALA A 96 -3.43 -4.98 -5.53
N ILE A 97 -3.05 -3.73 -5.40
CA ILE A 97 -3.42 -2.63 -6.30
C ILE A 97 -2.18 -2.31 -7.11
N CYS A 98 -2.25 -2.58 -8.41
CA CYS A 98 -1.20 -2.23 -9.35
C CYS A 98 -1.43 -0.80 -9.83
N ILE A 99 -0.45 0.08 -9.65
CA ILE A 99 -0.52 1.46 -10.12
C ILE A 99 0.70 1.81 -10.97
N PRO A 100 0.59 2.78 -11.90
CA PRO A 100 1.74 3.31 -12.61
C PRO A 100 2.80 3.79 -11.63
N ARG A 101 4.05 3.43 -11.89
CA ARG A 101 5.20 3.81 -11.06
C ARG A 101 5.36 5.32 -10.95
N ALA A 102 5.15 6.04 -12.05
CA ALA A 102 5.14 7.50 -12.07
C ALA A 102 4.12 8.13 -11.10
N ASN A 103 2.96 7.48 -10.90
CA ASN A 103 1.96 7.96 -9.96
C ASN A 103 2.37 7.69 -8.52
N PHE A 104 3.00 6.54 -8.24
CA PHE A 104 3.59 6.29 -6.93
C PHE A 104 4.72 7.28 -6.61
N ASP A 105 5.58 7.60 -7.57
CA ASP A 105 6.65 8.59 -7.41
C ASP A 105 6.07 9.99 -7.14
N THR A 106 4.97 10.35 -7.81
CA THR A 106 4.23 11.60 -7.54
C THR A 106 3.64 11.62 -6.12
N ILE A 107 3.04 10.52 -5.67
CA ILE A 107 2.55 10.40 -4.29
C ILE A 107 3.72 10.57 -3.30
N LEU A 108 4.86 9.92 -3.56
CA LEU A 108 6.02 9.95 -2.68
C LEU A 108 6.66 11.35 -2.60
N SER A 109 6.73 12.08 -3.71
CA SER A 109 7.29 13.45 -3.73
C SER A 109 6.46 14.46 -2.94
N GLN A 110 5.16 14.19 -2.76
CA GLN A 110 4.24 15.00 -1.96
C GLN A 110 4.17 14.56 -0.49
N ALA A 111 4.91 13.51 -0.09
CA ALA A 111 4.71 12.86 1.19
C ALA A 111 5.44 13.58 2.34
N TYR A 112 4.68 13.94 3.39
CA TYR A 112 5.26 14.58 4.57
C TYR A 112 5.64 13.53 5.61
N THR A 113 6.88 13.60 6.11
CA THR A 113 7.31 12.79 7.26
C THR A 113 6.60 13.21 8.55
N ALA A 114 6.62 12.35 9.57
CA ALA A 114 5.99 12.66 10.86
C ALA A 114 6.51 13.95 11.53
N GLY A 115 7.76 14.35 11.27
CA GLY A 115 8.31 15.63 11.70
C GLY A 115 7.67 16.80 10.97
N ALA A 116 7.75 16.78 9.64
CA ALA A 116 7.17 17.81 8.77
C ALA A 116 5.65 17.96 8.94
N GLN A 117 4.93 16.88 9.24
CA GLN A 117 3.49 16.91 9.55
C GLN A 117 3.14 17.73 10.80
N ARG A 118 4.04 17.79 11.80
CA ARG A 118 3.81 18.60 13.01
C ARG A 118 3.97 20.09 12.71
N GLU A 119 4.91 20.44 11.85
CA GLU A 119 5.19 21.82 11.44
C GLU A 119 4.10 22.36 10.50
N ALA A 120 3.63 21.54 9.55
CA ALA A 120 2.63 21.95 8.56
C ALA A 120 1.18 22.00 9.08
N GLY A 121 0.92 21.52 10.31
CA GLY A 121 -0.45 21.32 10.80
C GLY A 121 -1.09 20.06 10.20
N LYS A 122 -1.41 19.06 11.05
CA LYS A 122 -1.90 17.73 10.62
C LYS A 122 -3.10 17.76 9.67
N MET A 123 -3.92 18.82 9.71
CA MET A 123 -5.17 18.91 8.94
C MET A 123 -5.02 19.29 7.47
N ASP A 124 -3.84 19.70 6.98
CA ASP A 124 -3.64 20.11 5.56
C ASP A 124 -2.79 19.17 4.70
N VAL A 125 -2.11 18.19 5.29
CA VAL A 125 -1.27 17.24 4.52
C VAL A 125 -2.09 16.21 3.73
N SER A 126 -2.01 16.19 2.39
CA SER A 126 -2.69 15.21 1.52
C SER A 126 -2.04 13.82 1.55
N VAL A 127 -0.71 13.75 1.66
CA VAL A 127 0.07 12.51 1.72
C VAL A 127 0.93 12.45 2.99
N ARG A 128 0.64 11.48 3.85
CA ARG A 128 1.38 11.24 5.11
C ARG A 128 2.31 10.04 4.99
N LEU A 129 3.60 10.24 5.25
CA LEU A 129 4.59 9.18 5.28
C LEU A 129 4.86 8.70 6.71
N GLN A 130 4.81 7.39 6.92
CA GLN A 130 5.25 6.76 8.17
C GLN A 130 6.17 5.57 7.89
N TRP A 131 7.17 5.41 8.76
CA TRP A 131 8.09 4.28 8.79
C TRP A 131 7.78 3.42 10.02
N ASP A 132 7.14 2.28 9.82
CA ASP A 132 6.81 1.33 10.88
C ASP A 132 7.79 0.13 10.85
N PRO A 133 7.85 -0.69 11.91
CA PRO A 133 8.59 -1.94 11.85
C PRO A 133 8.10 -2.79 10.67
N ASP A 134 9.03 -3.38 9.92
CA ASP A 134 8.69 -4.53 9.09
C ASP A 134 8.52 -5.77 9.97
N HIS A 135 7.98 -6.83 9.41
CA HIS A 135 7.68 -8.05 10.13
C HIS A 135 8.07 -9.32 9.36
N ALA A 136 8.55 -10.31 10.10
CA ALA A 136 8.68 -11.68 9.63
C ALA A 136 7.30 -12.33 9.44
N PRO A 137 7.20 -13.46 8.69
CA PRO A 137 5.93 -14.17 8.48
C PRO A 137 5.22 -14.60 9.77
N ASN A 138 5.95 -14.85 10.86
CA ASN A 138 5.40 -15.16 12.16
C ASN A 138 4.91 -13.93 12.95
N GLY A 139 5.02 -12.72 12.39
CA GLY A 139 4.68 -11.45 13.04
C GLY A 139 5.79 -10.85 13.91
N GLY A 140 6.97 -11.49 14.01
CA GLY A 140 8.13 -10.94 14.70
C GLY A 140 8.57 -9.61 14.06
N LYS A 141 8.99 -8.64 14.87
CA LYS A 141 9.49 -7.35 14.38
C LYS A 141 10.89 -7.51 13.81
N GLU A 142 11.16 -6.78 12.73
CA GLU A 142 12.47 -6.70 12.09
C GLU A 142 13.14 -5.33 12.33
N ASP A 143 14.47 -5.27 12.24
CA ASP A 143 15.23 -4.01 12.34
C ASP A 143 15.04 -3.12 11.10
N ARG A 144 14.65 -3.72 9.98
CA ARG A 144 14.22 -3.00 8.77
C ARG A 144 12.82 -2.40 8.98
N ARG A 145 12.58 -1.27 8.33
CA ARG A 145 11.35 -0.48 8.46
C ARG A 145 10.61 -0.46 7.14
N ALA A 146 9.30 -0.69 7.20
CA ALA A 146 8.40 -0.64 6.06
C ALA A 146 7.71 0.73 5.97
N ILE A 147 7.56 1.22 4.74
CA ILE A 147 6.80 2.44 4.46
C ILE A 147 5.30 2.17 4.47
N GLN A 148 4.53 3.13 4.97
CA GLN A 148 3.12 3.28 4.65
C GLN A 148 2.81 4.74 4.32
N LEU A 149 1.89 4.92 3.38
CA LEU A 149 1.48 6.24 2.90
C LEU A 149 -0.02 6.40 3.15
N GLY A 150 -0.37 7.42 3.92
CA GLY A 150 -1.75 7.85 4.15
C GLY A 150 -2.15 8.85 3.07
N LEU A 151 -3.21 8.56 2.34
CA LEU A 151 -3.70 9.33 1.20
C LEU A 151 -5.09 9.93 1.48
N ARG A 152 -5.27 11.20 1.14
CA ARG A 152 -6.57 11.86 1.06
C ARG A 152 -6.55 12.95 0.00
N GLY A 153 -7.73 13.39 -0.45
CA GLY A 153 -7.83 14.42 -1.48
C GLY A 153 -7.06 14.02 -2.74
N GLU A 154 -6.19 14.89 -3.23
CA GLU A 154 -5.39 14.66 -4.45
C GLU A 154 -4.55 13.38 -4.38
N GLY A 155 -3.92 13.08 -3.23
CA GLY A 155 -3.14 11.86 -3.06
C GLY A 155 -3.96 10.59 -3.30
N TYR A 156 -5.26 10.63 -3.03
CA TYR A 156 -6.17 9.53 -3.30
C TYR A 156 -6.61 9.47 -4.77
N ILE A 157 -6.74 10.63 -5.44
CA ILE A 157 -7.10 10.71 -6.87
C ILE A 157 -6.05 9.95 -7.70
N PHE A 158 -4.76 10.12 -7.41
CA PHE A 158 -3.68 9.40 -8.11
C PHE A 158 -3.73 7.88 -7.93
N LEU A 159 -4.26 7.39 -6.80
CA LEU A 159 -4.47 5.96 -6.57
C LEU A 159 -5.72 5.46 -7.30
N ALA A 160 -6.83 6.23 -7.23
CA ALA A 160 -8.14 5.81 -7.70
C ALA A 160 -8.31 5.89 -9.22
N SER A 161 -7.54 6.75 -9.91
CA SER A 161 -7.51 6.84 -11.38
C SER A 161 -6.79 5.68 -12.07
N CYS A 162 -6.23 4.75 -11.28
CA CYS A 162 -5.25 3.76 -11.70
C CYS A 162 -5.66 2.32 -11.42
N VAL A 163 -6.95 2.05 -11.20
CA VAL A 163 -7.46 0.68 -11.11
C VAL A 163 -7.87 0.25 -12.53
N PRO A 164 -7.02 -0.49 -13.29
CA PRO A 164 -7.46 -1.21 -14.48
C PRO A 164 -8.25 -2.47 -14.11
#